data_AF-A0A842M8X1-F1
#
_entry.id   AF-A0A842M8X1-F1
#
_cell.length_a   1.000
_cell.length_b   1.000
_cell.length_c   1.000
_cell.angle_alpha   90.00
_cell.angle_beta   90.00
_cell.angle_gamma   90.00
#
_symmetry.space_group_name_H-M   'P 1'
#
loop_
_entity.id
_entity.type
_entity.pdbx_description
1 polymer ?
#
loop_
_entity_poly.entity_id
_entity_poly.type
_entity_poly.pdbx_seq_one_letter_code
_entity_poly.pdbx_strand_id
1 'polypeptide(L)'
;EVIYGEARVPDNKHVEVEGEKLNYDKLIIATGARPYTPPIKGSENAINYQDILKLEEIPESLIIIGSGMIAAEIANIFSILGSKVHIICRKEFLADIDWEIRDYITRILLKDVEIHTNTSIKNIKRGAVKTDKGHIEGLPFLATGMTPNSEIIDIVKKGKRGNIIVNDRMQTTYKNIYAAGDVIGGVGTTPVARMEGTIAGLNAAGIEKRIDYSYIPHAISLGYDVSYIEMKGAKGEKSVEGKMPGAAGPGSFWKVLDDNTGLGKVQVDLETGTIEKVYSIGPSSRNVVAYLSLLLKLGAKTYEFERFIETHPSSDVIYKLLRFFAKY
;
A
#
# COMPACT_ATOMS: atom_id res chain seq x y z
N GLU A 1 -7.44 -16.03 -27.04
CA GLU A 1 -6.30 -15.63 -27.89
C GLU A 1 -5.36 -14.76 -27.07
N VAL A 2 -4.06 -14.81 -27.34
CA VAL A 2 -3.05 -13.94 -26.68
C VAL A 2 -2.25 -13.26 -27.77
N ILE A 3 -2.22 -11.93 -27.75
CA ILE A 3 -1.51 -11.11 -28.72
C ILE A 3 -0.45 -10.32 -27.95
N TYR A 4 0.80 -10.41 -28.39
CA TYR A 4 1.93 -9.72 -27.79
C TYR A 4 2.26 -8.47 -28.63
N GLY A 5 2.32 -7.30 -27.99
CA GLY A 5 2.63 -6.03 -28.65
C GLY A 5 2.20 -4.82 -27.83
N GLU A 6 2.59 -3.63 -28.25
CA GLU A 6 2.10 -2.39 -27.65
C GLU A 6 0.72 -2.04 -28.21
N ALA A 7 -0.28 -1.96 -27.34
CA ALA A 7 -1.65 -1.65 -27.72
C ALA A 7 -1.94 -0.14 -27.66
N ARG A 8 -2.80 0.34 -28.56
CA ARG A 8 -3.37 1.70 -28.60
C ARG A 8 -4.88 1.63 -28.82
N VAL A 9 -5.62 2.57 -28.23
CA VAL A 9 -7.08 2.65 -28.36
C VAL A 9 -7.43 4.02 -28.97
N PRO A 10 -7.36 4.13 -30.31
CA PRO A 10 -7.59 5.40 -31.00
C PRO A 10 -9.07 5.84 -30.93
N ASP A 11 -9.99 4.90 -30.78
CA ASP A 11 -11.42 5.16 -30.68
C ASP A 11 -12.19 4.11 -29.86
N ASN A 12 -13.52 4.25 -29.85
CA ASN A 12 -14.43 3.41 -29.07
C ASN A 12 -14.86 2.10 -29.78
N LYS A 13 -14.16 1.65 -30.82
CA LYS A 13 -14.54 0.48 -31.62
C LYS A 13 -13.43 -0.54 -31.81
N HIS A 14 -12.18 -0.08 -31.87
CA HIS A 14 -11.05 -0.96 -32.12
C HIS A 14 -9.81 -0.63 -31.28
N VAL A 15 -9.05 -1.67 -30.98
CA VAL A 15 -7.70 -1.60 -30.43
C VAL A 15 -6.73 -1.81 -31.59
N GLU A 16 -5.64 -1.06 -31.60
CA GLU A 16 -4.50 -1.27 -32.51
C GLU A 16 -3.36 -1.94 -31.76
N VAL A 17 -2.81 -3.03 -32.29
CA VAL A 17 -1.63 -3.72 -31.75
C VAL A 17 -0.65 -3.94 -32.89
N GLU A 18 0.56 -3.38 -32.80
CA GLU A 18 1.59 -3.46 -33.87
C GLU A 18 1.05 -3.10 -35.28
N GLY A 19 0.08 -2.20 -35.37
CA GLY A 19 -0.56 -1.76 -36.62
C GLY A 19 -1.76 -2.60 -37.07
N GLU A 20 -2.07 -3.71 -36.41
CA GLU A 20 -3.26 -4.51 -36.66
C GLU A 20 -4.47 -3.93 -35.89
N LYS A 21 -5.62 -3.80 -36.58
CA LYS A 21 -6.88 -3.33 -35.99
C LYS A 21 -7.76 -4.49 -35.53
N LEU A 22 -8.08 -4.51 -34.24
CA LEU A 22 -8.91 -5.51 -33.60
C LEU A 22 -10.20 -4.87 -33.08
N ASN A 23 -11.35 -5.31 -33.59
CA ASN A 23 -12.65 -4.83 -33.11
C ASN A 23 -13.03 -5.49 -31.77
N TYR A 24 -13.79 -4.78 -30.93
CA TYR A 24 -14.27 -5.31 -29.65
C TYR A 24 -15.72 -4.89 -29.35
N ASP A 25 -16.46 -5.75 -28.67
CA ASP A 25 -17.77 -5.39 -28.08
C ASP A 25 -17.60 -4.70 -26.73
N LYS A 26 -16.61 -5.16 -25.95
CA LYS A 26 -16.24 -4.65 -24.62
C LYS A 26 -14.72 -4.62 -24.47
N LEU A 27 -14.22 -3.60 -23.80
CA LEU A 27 -12.79 -3.38 -23.55
C LEU A 27 -12.54 -3.17 -22.05
N ILE A 28 -11.52 -3.81 -21.50
CA ILE A 28 -11.06 -3.61 -20.13
C ILE A 28 -9.61 -3.14 -20.18
N ILE A 29 -9.34 -1.94 -19.66
CA ILE A 29 -8.00 -1.37 -19.56
C ILE A 29 -7.38 -1.74 -18.20
N ALA A 30 -6.34 -2.55 -18.21
CA ALA A 30 -5.62 -3.00 -17.02
C ALA A 30 -4.10 -2.85 -17.18
N THR A 31 -3.66 -1.71 -17.72
CA THR A 31 -2.26 -1.42 -18.09
C THR A 31 -1.33 -1.11 -16.91
N GLY A 32 -1.86 -1.11 -15.69
CA GLY A 32 -1.09 -0.86 -14.46
C GLY A 32 -0.49 0.54 -14.39
N ALA A 33 0.63 0.65 -13.68
CA ALA A 33 1.37 1.89 -13.49
C ALA A 33 2.88 1.63 -13.51
N ARG A 34 3.66 2.70 -13.65
CA ARG A 34 5.14 2.69 -13.67
C ARG A 34 5.71 3.62 -12.61
N PRO A 35 6.99 3.49 -12.19
CA PRO A 35 7.61 4.43 -11.27
C PRO A 35 7.44 5.88 -11.72
N TYR A 36 7.11 6.78 -10.80
CA TYR A 36 7.10 8.21 -11.08
C TYR A 36 8.53 8.78 -10.96
N THR A 37 8.99 9.42 -12.04
CA THR A 37 10.24 10.17 -12.04
C THR A 37 9.93 11.64 -11.76
N PRO A 38 10.35 12.20 -10.61
CA PRO A 38 10.08 13.59 -10.29
C PRO A 38 10.87 14.53 -11.21
N PRO A 39 10.37 15.75 -11.49
CA PRO A 39 11.08 16.74 -12.31
C PRO A 39 12.20 17.43 -11.52
N ILE A 40 13.09 16.64 -10.91
CA ILE A 40 14.27 17.10 -10.20
C ILE A 40 15.47 16.87 -11.12
N LYS A 41 16.37 17.86 -11.19
CA LYS A 41 17.59 17.74 -11.98
C LYS A 41 18.37 16.48 -11.56
N GLY A 42 18.68 15.63 -12.53
CA GLY A 42 19.47 14.42 -12.31
C GLY A 42 18.68 13.19 -11.86
N SER A 43 17.35 13.21 -11.89
CA SER A 43 16.51 12.06 -11.49
C SER A 43 16.77 10.80 -12.32
N GLU A 44 17.24 10.96 -13.55
CA GLU A 44 17.70 9.87 -14.42
C GLU A 44 18.95 9.12 -13.90
N ASN A 45 19.64 9.67 -12.90
CA ASN A 45 20.78 9.02 -12.26
C ASN A 45 20.37 8.11 -11.08
N ALA A 46 19.08 8.08 -10.74
CA ALA A 46 18.55 7.25 -9.67
C ALA A 46 17.91 5.98 -10.21
N ILE A 47 18.08 4.89 -9.45
CA ILE A 47 17.41 3.62 -9.71
C ILE A 47 15.99 3.64 -9.12
N ASN A 48 15.13 2.71 -9.54
CA ASN A 48 13.81 2.49 -8.94
C ASN A 48 13.60 1.02 -8.57
N TYR A 49 12.39 0.66 -8.12
CA TYR A 49 12.08 -0.71 -7.66
C TYR A 49 12.26 -1.79 -8.74
N GLN A 50 12.24 -1.44 -10.03
CA GLN A 50 12.48 -2.39 -11.12
C GLN A 50 13.98 -2.65 -11.33
N ASP A 51 14.80 -1.62 -11.09
CA ASP A 51 16.25 -1.69 -11.26
C ASP A 51 16.93 -2.34 -10.06
N ILE A 52 16.39 -2.12 -8.86
CA ILE A 52 16.98 -2.62 -7.61
C ILE A 52 17.05 -4.15 -7.56
N LEU A 53 16.14 -4.84 -8.25
CA LEU A 53 16.12 -6.30 -8.39
C LEU A 53 17.24 -6.84 -9.28
N LYS A 54 17.94 -5.97 -10.00
CA LYS A 54 19.04 -6.30 -10.93
C LYS A 54 20.41 -5.98 -10.33
N LEU A 55 20.47 -5.50 -9.09
CA LEU A 55 21.75 -5.24 -8.43
C LEU A 55 22.49 -6.56 -8.16
N GLU A 56 23.75 -6.62 -8.56
CA GLU A 56 24.63 -7.76 -8.31
C GLU A 56 25.33 -7.66 -6.95
N GLU A 57 25.46 -6.44 -6.42
CA GLU A 57 26.12 -6.14 -5.16
C GLU A 57 25.25 -5.24 -4.27
N ILE A 58 25.36 -5.42 -2.95
CA ILE A 58 24.70 -4.56 -1.97
C ILE A 58 25.49 -3.24 -1.87
N PRO A 59 24.87 -2.08 -2.13
CA PRO A 59 25.57 -0.80 -2.06
C PRO A 59 25.96 -0.50 -0.61
N GLU A 60 27.13 0.08 -0.39
CA GLU A 60 27.56 0.51 0.95
C GLU A 60 26.60 1.54 1.57
N SER A 61 26.03 2.42 0.74
CA SER A 61 25.06 3.44 1.13
C SER A 61 23.92 3.54 0.10
N LEU A 62 22.68 3.59 0.58
CA LEU A 62 21.45 3.71 -0.21
C LEU A 62 20.66 4.95 0.22
N ILE A 63 20.34 5.82 -0.73
CA ILE A 63 19.57 7.05 -0.50
C ILE A 63 18.18 6.90 -1.12
N ILE A 64 17.18 6.64 -0.29
CA ILE A 64 15.79 6.45 -0.69
C ILE A 64 15.09 7.81 -0.70
N ILE A 65 14.57 8.18 -1.86
CA ILE A 65 13.83 9.42 -2.10
C ILE A 65 12.35 9.08 -2.13
N GLY A 66 11.65 9.30 -1.02
CA GLY A 66 10.25 8.91 -0.88
C GLY A 66 9.86 8.70 0.58
N SER A 67 8.56 8.64 0.84
CA SER A 67 8.01 8.56 2.20
C SER A 67 6.92 7.50 2.38
N GLY A 68 6.65 6.72 1.33
CA GLY A 68 5.59 5.70 1.33
C GLY A 68 6.07 4.31 1.73
N MET A 69 5.19 3.32 1.59
CA MET A 69 5.45 1.93 1.98
C MET A 69 6.67 1.33 1.27
N ILE A 70 6.83 1.55 -0.04
CA ILE A 70 8.00 1.07 -0.80
C ILE A 70 9.31 1.60 -0.20
N ALA A 71 9.31 2.86 0.26
CA ALA A 71 10.50 3.42 0.91
C ALA A 71 10.82 2.69 2.22
N ALA A 72 9.80 2.35 3.02
CA ALA A 72 9.97 1.61 4.27
C ALA A 72 10.47 0.17 4.04
N GLU A 73 9.87 -0.56 3.10
CA GLU A 73 10.24 -1.95 2.81
C GLU A 73 11.66 -2.06 2.25
N ILE A 74 12.02 -1.20 1.28
CA ILE A 74 13.37 -1.17 0.72
C ILE A 74 14.39 -0.74 1.78
N ALA A 75 14.04 0.23 2.64
CA ALA A 75 14.93 0.64 3.73
C ALA A 75 15.22 -0.51 4.70
N ASN A 76 14.18 -1.24 5.10
CA ASN A 76 14.33 -2.42 5.96
C ASN A 76 15.21 -3.49 5.32
N ILE A 77 14.94 -3.84 4.05
CA ILE A 77 15.72 -4.86 3.33
C ILE A 77 17.20 -4.48 3.28
N PHE A 78 17.53 -3.29 2.79
CA PHE A 78 18.92 -2.89 2.59
C PHE A 78 19.66 -2.59 3.91
N SER A 79 18.95 -2.11 4.93
CA SER A 79 19.53 -1.96 6.27
C SER A 79 19.93 -3.31 6.86
N ILE A 80 19.06 -4.33 6.74
CA ILE A 80 19.37 -5.71 7.20
C ILE A 80 20.52 -6.33 6.39
N LEU A 81 20.61 -6.03 5.09
CA LEU A 81 21.69 -6.50 4.22
C LEU A 81 23.02 -5.75 4.44
N GLY A 82 23.04 -4.73 5.31
CA GLY A 82 24.26 -4.04 5.74
C GLY A 82 24.54 -2.69 5.08
N SER A 83 23.64 -2.20 4.22
CA SER A 83 23.76 -0.83 3.68
C SER A 83 23.50 0.21 4.78
N LYS A 84 24.26 1.31 4.73
CA LYS A 84 23.84 2.55 5.39
C LYS A 84 22.66 3.15 4.64
N VAL A 85 21.48 3.20 5.25
CA VAL A 85 20.26 3.66 4.57
C VAL A 85 19.85 5.05 5.04
N HIS A 86 19.61 5.93 4.08
CA HIS A 86 19.03 7.25 4.30
C HIS A 86 17.67 7.35 3.59
N ILE A 87 16.62 7.76 4.29
CA ILE A 87 15.33 8.12 3.69
C ILE A 87 15.20 9.64 3.67
N ILE A 88 14.86 10.22 2.52
CA ILE A 88 14.62 11.66 2.37
C ILE A 88 13.13 11.92 2.11
N CYS A 89 12.51 12.67 3.02
CA CYS A 89 11.09 13.02 2.98
C CYS A 89 10.92 14.55 2.93
N ARG A 90 10.11 15.05 1.98
CA ARG A 90 9.74 16.48 1.92
C ARG A 90 8.89 16.94 3.11
N LYS A 91 8.16 16.02 3.71
CA LYS A 91 7.30 16.21 4.89
C LYS A 91 7.57 15.08 5.88
N GLU A 92 6.52 14.50 6.43
CA GLU A 92 6.57 13.33 7.30
C GLU A 92 6.76 12.04 6.52
N PHE A 93 7.44 11.08 7.14
CA PHE A 93 7.52 9.70 6.69
C PHE A 93 6.20 8.96 6.99
N LEU A 94 5.74 8.06 6.11
CA LEU A 94 4.50 7.29 6.28
C LEU A 94 3.31 8.14 6.78
N ALA A 95 3.09 9.29 6.15
CA ALA A 95 2.11 10.28 6.60
C ALA A 95 0.65 9.77 6.61
N ASP A 96 0.36 8.75 5.79
CA ASP A 96 -0.97 8.12 5.70
C ASP A 96 -1.17 7.01 6.75
N ILE A 97 -0.18 6.76 7.63
CA ILE A 97 -0.24 5.75 8.69
C ILE A 97 -0.47 6.45 10.03
N ASP A 98 -1.26 5.81 10.91
CA ASP A 98 -1.46 6.28 12.29
C ASP A 98 -0.13 6.60 12.98
N TRP A 99 -0.10 7.72 13.71
CA TRP A 99 1.15 8.29 14.20
C TRP A 99 1.86 7.38 15.21
N GLU A 100 1.14 6.58 16.00
CA GLU A 100 1.74 5.64 16.97
C GLU A 100 2.33 4.44 16.26
N ILE A 101 1.65 3.96 15.22
CA ILE A 101 2.15 2.89 14.36
C ILE A 101 3.41 3.35 13.63
N ARG A 102 3.40 4.57 13.12
CA ARG A 102 4.58 5.19 12.52
C ARG A 102 5.73 5.34 13.52
N ASP A 103 5.47 5.82 14.74
CA ASP A 103 6.50 5.94 15.77
C ASP A 103 7.16 4.58 16.06
N TYR A 104 6.36 3.52 16.20
CA TYR A 104 6.85 2.16 16.37
C TYR A 104 7.72 1.72 15.20
N ILE A 105 7.26 1.92 13.96
CA ILE A 105 8.04 1.61 12.76
C ILE A 105 9.41 2.30 12.82
N THR A 106 9.43 3.61 13.05
CA THR A 106 10.66 4.40 12.97
C THR A 106 11.64 4.07 14.10
N ARG A 107 11.15 3.86 15.32
CA ARG A 107 12.00 3.67 16.50
C ARG A 107 12.46 2.23 16.70
N ILE A 108 11.64 1.27 16.25
CA ILE A 108 11.85 -0.15 16.56
C ILE A 108 12.21 -0.92 15.30
N LEU A 109 11.40 -0.82 14.24
CA LEU A 109 11.57 -1.64 13.03
C LEU A 109 12.62 -1.08 12.07
N LEU A 110 12.80 0.25 12.05
CA LEU A 110 13.75 0.96 11.20
C LEU A 110 14.80 1.72 12.03
N LYS A 111 15.15 1.22 13.22
CA LYS A 111 16.05 1.91 14.17
C LYS A 111 17.44 2.23 13.59
N ASP A 112 17.89 1.45 12.61
CA ASP A 112 19.20 1.59 11.96
C ASP A 112 19.14 2.41 10.66
N VAL A 113 17.99 2.99 10.34
CA VAL A 113 17.76 3.83 9.14
C VAL A 113 17.72 5.31 9.52
N GLU A 114 18.48 6.13 8.79
CA GLU A 114 18.47 7.58 8.99
C GLU A 114 17.33 8.24 8.20
N ILE A 115 16.31 8.77 8.90
CA ILE A 115 15.15 9.39 8.26
C ILE A 115 15.24 10.92 8.32
N HIS A 116 15.36 11.55 7.14
CA HIS A 116 15.51 12.99 6.95
C HIS A 116 14.17 13.63 6.55
N THR A 117 13.35 14.00 7.54
CA THR A 117 12.08 14.71 7.31
C THR A 117 12.28 16.19 7.02
N ASN A 118 11.26 16.81 6.41
CA ASN A 118 11.27 18.23 6.02
C ASN A 118 12.53 18.61 5.21
N THR A 119 12.95 17.73 4.30
CA THR A 119 14.19 17.87 3.52
C THR A 119 13.86 17.85 2.03
N SER A 120 14.33 18.87 1.32
CA SER A 120 14.07 19.05 -0.12
C SER A 120 15.30 18.72 -0.95
N ILE A 121 15.10 17.99 -2.04
CA ILE A 121 16.18 17.61 -2.95
C ILE A 121 16.38 18.72 -3.99
N LYS A 122 17.63 19.13 -4.17
CA LYS A 122 18.04 20.15 -5.14
C LYS A 122 18.62 19.54 -6.42
N ASN A 123 19.37 18.44 -6.30
CA ASN A 123 20.03 17.79 -7.43
C ASN A 123 20.37 16.34 -7.08
N ILE A 124 20.27 15.44 -8.06
CA ILE A 124 20.64 14.03 -7.93
C ILE A 124 21.83 13.77 -8.86
N LYS A 125 22.86 13.08 -8.38
CA LYS A 125 24.01 12.62 -9.16
C LYS A 125 24.18 11.12 -8.96
N ARG A 126 24.91 10.45 -9.85
CA ARG A 126 25.33 9.06 -9.60
C ARG A 126 26.14 9.02 -8.31
N GLY A 127 25.70 8.21 -7.36
CA GLY A 127 26.37 8.04 -6.06
C GLY A 127 26.17 9.18 -5.06
N ALA A 128 25.33 10.19 -5.32
CA ALA A 128 25.05 11.22 -4.31
C ALA A 128 23.78 12.05 -4.55
N VAL A 129 23.21 12.59 -3.46
CA VAL A 129 22.06 13.50 -3.48
C VAL A 129 22.40 14.82 -2.77
N LYS A 130 22.11 15.96 -3.41
CA LYS A 130 22.20 17.28 -2.80
C LYS A 130 20.83 17.73 -2.31
N THR A 131 20.74 18.06 -1.02
CA THR A 131 19.52 18.58 -0.39
C THR A 131 19.66 20.05 -0.03
N ASP A 132 18.62 20.62 0.55
CA ASP A 132 18.65 21.92 1.22
C ASP A 132 19.42 21.91 2.54
N LYS A 133 19.61 20.75 3.16
CA LYS A 133 20.30 20.57 4.45
C LYS A 133 21.71 20.01 4.34
N GLY A 134 22.16 19.62 3.14
CA GLY A 134 23.52 19.13 2.95
C GLY A 134 23.67 18.22 1.74
N HIS A 135 24.66 17.35 1.82
CA HIS A 135 24.97 16.35 0.80
C HIS A 135 25.03 14.97 1.44
N ILE A 136 24.48 13.97 0.75
CA ILE A 136 24.50 12.57 1.19
C ILE A 136 25.08 11.76 0.04
N GLU A 137 26.06 10.91 0.34
CA GLU A 137 26.70 9.99 -0.61
C GLU A 137 26.06 8.61 -0.51
N GLY A 138 25.85 7.96 -1.66
CA GLY A 138 25.15 6.69 -1.77
C GLY A 138 24.34 6.58 -3.07
N LEU A 139 23.92 5.36 -3.38
CA LEU A 139 23.11 5.06 -4.56
C LEU A 139 21.71 5.68 -4.41
N PRO A 140 21.28 6.62 -5.27
CA PRO A 140 19.94 7.20 -5.17
C PRO A 140 18.87 6.24 -5.70
N PHE A 141 17.80 6.07 -4.93
CA PHE A 141 16.64 5.23 -5.24
C PHE A 141 15.34 6.05 -5.18
N LEU A 142 14.53 6.02 -6.24
CA LEU A 142 13.25 6.72 -6.32
C LEU A 142 12.09 5.87 -5.81
N ALA A 143 11.45 6.35 -4.74
CA ALA A 143 10.22 5.83 -4.15
C ALA A 143 9.13 6.92 -4.08
N THR A 144 9.01 7.72 -5.15
CA THR A 144 8.21 8.96 -5.14
C THR A 144 6.76 8.81 -5.60
N GLY A 145 6.31 7.58 -5.81
CA GLY A 145 4.97 7.25 -6.29
C GLY A 145 4.99 6.58 -7.67
N MET A 146 3.82 6.48 -8.29
CA MET A 146 3.63 5.80 -9.55
C MET A 146 2.81 6.66 -10.53
N THR A 147 3.05 6.45 -11.82
CA THR A 147 2.32 7.06 -12.93
C THR A 147 1.44 5.99 -13.60
N PRO A 148 0.11 6.17 -13.67
CA PRO A 148 -0.79 5.30 -14.41
C PRO A 148 -0.40 5.19 -15.89
N ASN A 149 -0.39 3.97 -16.45
CA ASN A 149 -0.10 3.72 -17.86
C ASN A 149 -1.35 3.93 -18.72
N SER A 150 -1.88 5.15 -18.71
CA SER A 150 -3.15 5.51 -19.35
C SER A 150 -3.01 6.06 -20.77
N GLU A 151 -1.78 6.22 -21.26
CA GLU A 151 -1.45 6.82 -22.56
C GLU A 151 -2.00 5.99 -23.73
N ILE A 152 -2.35 4.74 -23.48
CA ILE A 152 -3.03 3.85 -24.42
C ILE A 152 -4.37 4.42 -24.93
N ILE A 153 -5.06 5.25 -24.16
CA ILE A 153 -6.43 5.71 -24.46
C ILE A 153 -6.68 7.15 -24.03
N ASP A 154 -6.96 8.05 -24.97
CA ASP A 154 -7.21 9.47 -24.68
C ASP A 154 -8.68 9.90 -24.71
N ILE A 155 -9.56 9.07 -25.30
CA ILE A 155 -10.98 9.39 -25.43
C ILE A 155 -11.74 9.35 -24.09
N VAL A 156 -11.20 8.66 -23.08
CA VAL A 156 -11.83 8.53 -21.75
C VAL A 156 -11.44 9.68 -20.83
N LYS A 157 -12.32 10.01 -19.89
CA LYS A 157 -12.00 11.02 -18.86
C LYS A 157 -10.86 10.54 -17.96
N LYS A 158 -9.81 11.36 -17.84
CA LYS A 158 -8.66 11.15 -16.96
C LYS A 158 -8.66 12.12 -15.77
N GLY A 159 -8.10 11.69 -14.65
CA GLY A 159 -7.82 12.52 -13.49
C GLY A 159 -6.54 13.36 -13.67
N LYS A 160 -6.25 14.22 -12.69
CA LYS A 160 -5.08 15.13 -12.74
C LYS A 160 -3.73 14.41 -12.85
N ARG A 161 -3.65 13.15 -12.43
CA ARG A 161 -2.44 12.31 -12.47
C ARG A 161 -2.42 11.36 -13.68
N GLY A 162 -3.33 11.53 -14.64
CA GLY A 162 -3.49 10.64 -15.78
C GLY A 162 -4.29 9.37 -15.48
N ASN A 163 -4.73 9.14 -14.24
CA ASN A 163 -5.51 7.95 -13.92
C ASN A 163 -6.87 7.94 -14.63
N ILE A 164 -7.30 6.77 -15.13
CA ILE A 164 -8.61 6.64 -15.80
C ILE A 164 -9.73 6.75 -14.75
N ILE A 165 -10.70 7.63 -15.00
CA ILE A 165 -11.85 7.78 -14.10
C ILE A 165 -12.91 6.73 -14.42
N VAL A 166 -13.29 5.97 -13.40
CA VAL A 166 -14.34 4.96 -13.46
C VAL A 166 -15.42 5.21 -12.41
N ASN A 167 -16.62 4.68 -12.65
CA ASN A 167 -17.66 4.58 -11.63
C ASN A 167 -17.46 3.31 -10.75
N ASP A 168 -18.40 3.04 -9.84
CA ASP A 168 -18.37 1.88 -8.95
C ASP A 168 -18.59 0.53 -9.65
N ARG A 169 -18.93 0.53 -10.95
CA ARG A 169 -18.99 -0.65 -11.82
C ARG A 169 -17.69 -0.85 -12.62
N MET A 170 -16.63 -0.11 -12.30
CA MET A 170 -15.35 -0.07 -13.03
C MET A 170 -15.49 0.44 -14.48
N GLN A 171 -16.61 1.10 -14.79
CA GLN A 171 -16.93 1.58 -16.13
C GLN A 171 -16.42 3.01 -16.32
N THR A 172 -15.83 3.30 -17.48
CA THR A 172 -15.37 4.63 -17.87
C THR A 172 -16.53 5.53 -18.36
N THR A 173 -16.22 6.65 -19.01
CA THR A 173 -17.20 7.49 -19.71
C THR A 173 -17.96 6.77 -20.82
N TYR A 174 -17.43 5.66 -21.35
CA TYR A 174 -18.09 4.83 -22.37
C TYR A 174 -18.68 3.56 -21.77
N LYS A 175 -19.87 3.14 -22.24
CA LYS A 175 -20.61 1.94 -21.74
C LYS A 175 -19.96 0.60 -22.07
N ASN A 176 -19.02 0.59 -23.00
CA ASN A 176 -18.31 -0.59 -23.45
C ASN A 176 -16.84 -0.60 -23.01
N ILE A 177 -16.35 0.45 -22.32
CA ILE A 177 -14.96 0.53 -21.87
C ILE A 177 -14.93 0.59 -20.34
N TYR A 178 -14.15 -0.32 -19.75
CA TYR A 178 -13.90 -0.45 -18.33
C TYR A 178 -12.41 -0.26 -18.03
N ALA A 179 -12.05 0.02 -16.79
CA ALA A 179 -10.66 0.06 -16.35
C ALA A 179 -10.53 -0.47 -14.91
N ALA A 180 -9.41 -1.12 -14.61
CA ALA A 180 -9.15 -1.74 -13.31
C ALA A 180 -7.66 -1.77 -12.98
N GLY A 181 -7.33 -1.85 -11.69
CA GLY A 181 -5.97 -1.85 -11.17
C GLY A 181 -5.34 -0.46 -11.19
N ASP A 182 -4.02 -0.40 -11.06
CA ASP A 182 -3.29 0.85 -10.81
C ASP A 182 -3.54 1.96 -11.84
N VAL A 183 -4.00 1.62 -13.06
CA VAL A 183 -4.35 2.61 -14.10
C VAL A 183 -5.48 3.55 -13.66
N ILE A 184 -6.37 3.12 -12.73
CA ILE A 184 -7.45 3.97 -12.21
C ILE A 184 -6.99 4.84 -11.02
N GLY A 185 -5.76 4.64 -10.52
CA GLY A 185 -5.17 5.42 -9.44
C GLY A 185 -5.82 5.22 -8.06
N GLY A 186 -6.48 4.08 -7.85
CA GLY A 186 -7.13 3.70 -6.61
C GLY A 186 -6.16 3.09 -5.58
N VAL A 187 -6.58 2.01 -4.92
CA VAL A 187 -5.73 1.29 -3.96
C VAL A 187 -4.75 0.40 -4.72
N GLY A 188 -3.47 0.78 -4.74
CA GLY A 188 -2.41 0.08 -5.48
C GLY A 188 -1.93 -1.20 -4.83
N THR A 189 -2.79 -2.23 -4.78
CA THR A 189 -2.42 -3.58 -4.33
C THR A 189 -2.95 -4.64 -5.28
N THR A 190 -2.18 -5.72 -5.48
CA THR A 190 -2.54 -6.83 -6.35
C THR A 190 -3.90 -7.47 -6.02
N PRO A 191 -4.28 -7.69 -4.74
CA PRO A 191 -5.61 -8.20 -4.40
C PRO A 191 -6.74 -7.25 -4.82
N VAL A 192 -6.55 -5.93 -4.67
CA VAL A 192 -7.55 -4.95 -5.09
C VAL A 192 -7.65 -4.88 -6.61
N ALA A 193 -6.54 -4.89 -7.33
CA ALA A 193 -6.55 -4.93 -8.80
C ALA A 193 -7.29 -6.18 -9.33
N ARG A 194 -7.12 -7.34 -8.69
CA ARG A 194 -7.88 -8.57 -9.04
C ARG A 194 -9.38 -8.43 -8.76
N MET A 195 -9.74 -7.84 -7.62
CA MET A 195 -11.14 -7.54 -7.26
C MET A 195 -11.76 -6.59 -8.29
N GLU A 196 -11.10 -5.48 -8.61
CA GLU A 196 -11.53 -4.51 -9.61
C GLU A 196 -11.68 -5.15 -11.00
N GLY A 197 -10.70 -5.95 -11.43
CA GLY A 197 -10.75 -6.67 -12.70
C GLY A 197 -11.92 -7.67 -12.77
N THR A 198 -12.21 -8.36 -11.66
CA THR A 198 -13.38 -9.25 -11.56
C THR A 198 -14.68 -8.48 -11.72
N ILE A 199 -14.82 -7.33 -11.05
CA ILE A 199 -16.00 -6.47 -11.16
C ILE A 199 -16.14 -5.88 -12.57
N ALA A 200 -15.05 -5.45 -13.19
CA ALA A 200 -15.03 -4.98 -14.57
C ALA A 200 -15.48 -6.08 -15.55
N GLY A 201 -14.95 -7.30 -15.39
CA GLY A 201 -15.30 -8.46 -16.21
C GLY A 201 -16.77 -8.85 -16.09
N LEU A 202 -17.29 -8.92 -14.86
CA LEU A 202 -18.71 -9.23 -14.61
C LEU A 202 -19.63 -8.18 -15.25
N ASN A 203 -19.32 -6.89 -15.08
CA ASN A 203 -20.13 -5.83 -15.68
C ASN A 203 -20.03 -5.80 -17.21
N ALA A 204 -18.84 -6.06 -17.78
CA ALA A 204 -18.66 -6.20 -19.21
C ALA A 204 -19.52 -7.34 -19.78
N ALA A 205 -19.66 -8.44 -19.04
CA ALA A 205 -20.53 -9.58 -19.36
C ALA A 205 -22.03 -9.35 -19.05
N GLY A 206 -22.43 -8.16 -18.59
CA GLY A 206 -23.82 -7.82 -18.29
C GLY A 206 -24.30 -8.25 -16.90
N ILE A 207 -23.41 -8.74 -16.03
CA ILE A 207 -23.72 -9.10 -14.65
C ILE A 207 -23.48 -7.87 -13.77
N GLU A 208 -24.55 -7.26 -13.26
CA GLU A 208 -24.43 -6.03 -12.47
C GLU A 208 -23.74 -6.29 -11.12
N LYS A 209 -22.59 -5.63 -10.95
CA LYS A 209 -21.82 -5.63 -9.70
C LYS A 209 -21.23 -4.26 -9.41
N ARG A 210 -21.11 -3.93 -8.13
CA ARG A 210 -20.48 -2.70 -7.63
C ARG A 210 -19.31 -3.08 -6.75
N ILE A 211 -18.23 -2.31 -6.87
CA ILE A 211 -17.03 -2.46 -6.07
C ILE A 211 -17.30 -2.04 -4.62
N ASP A 212 -16.75 -2.78 -3.66
CA ASP A 212 -16.80 -2.44 -2.25
C ASP A 212 -15.39 -2.28 -1.67
N TYR A 213 -15.00 -1.03 -1.47
CA TYR A 213 -13.72 -0.65 -0.85
C TYR A 213 -13.80 -0.50 0.66
N SER A 214 -14.88 -0.93 1.32
CA SER A 214 -14.88 -1.00 2.78
C SER A 214 -13.84 -2.00 3.25
N TYR A 215 -13.20 -1.69 4.38
CA TYR A 215 -12.29 -2.59 5.11
C TYR A 215 -11.19 -3.26 4.27
N ILE A 216 -10.57 -2.55 3.31
CA ILE A 216 -9.43 -3.11 2.57
C ILE A 216 -8.25 -3.32 3.54
N PRO A 217 -7.70 -4.54 3.62
CA PRO A 217 -6.53 -4.78 4.45
C PRO A 217 -5.26 -4.32 3.72
N HIS A 218 -4.37 -3.70 4.47
CA HIS A 218 -3.06 -3.24 4.01
C HIS A 218 -1.96 -3.89 4.86
N ALA A 219 -0.76 -4.03 4.31
CA ALA A 219 0.40 -4.52 5.04
C ALA A 219 1.70 -3.89 4.50
N ILE A 220 2.63 -3.61 5.42
CA ILE A 220 4.01 -3.19 5.14
C ILE A 220 4.93 -4.27 5.69
N SER A 221 5.84 -4.78 4.85
CA SER A 221 6.72 -5.90 5.19
C SER A 221 8.06 -5.39 5.73
N LEU A 222 8.23 -5.43 7.05
CA LEU A 222 9.46 -5.03 7.74
C LEU A 222 10.01 -6.20 8.57
N GLY A 223 10.85 -5.93 9.58
CA GLY A 223 11.25 -6.95 10.57
C GLY A 223 10.05 -7.65 11.25
N TYR A 224 8.92 -6.96 11.33
CA TYR A 224 7.58 -7.54 11.45
C TYR A 224 6.66 -6.96 10.39
N ASP A 225 5.64 -7.73 10.01
CA ASP A 225 4.56 -7.20 9.19
C ASP A 225 3.76 -6.18 10.03
N VAL A 226 3.56 -4.99 9.45
CA VAL A 226 2.65 -3.96 9.96
C VAL A 226 1.39 -4.03 9.12
N SER A 227 0.32 -4.58 9.67
CA SER A 227 -0.93 -4.80 8.95
C SER A 227 -2.05 -3.97 9.53
N TYR A 228 -2.92 -3.43 8.69
CA TYR A 228 -3.99 -2.57 9.16
C TYR A 228 -5.22 -2.55 8.26
N ILE A 229 -6.34 -2.15 8.84
CA ILE A 229 -7.62 -1.89 8.17
C ILE A 229 -8.13 -0.55 8.68
N GLU A 230 -8.62 0.28 7.77
CA GLU A 230 -9.38 1.47 8.09
C GLU A 230 -10.71 1.44 7.34
N MET A 231 -11.81 1.60 8.07
CA MET A 231 -13.14 1.67 7.48
C MET A 231 -13.24 2.93 6.63
N LYS A 232 -13.52 2.77 5.34
CA LYS A 232 -13.74 3.88 4.42
C LYS A 232 -14.93 4.72 4.88
N GLY A 233 -14.70 5.99 5.18
CA GLY A 233 -15.73 6.94 5.64
C GLY A 233 -15.94 6.98 7.15
N ALA A 234 -15.11 6.27 7.94
CA ALA A 234 -15.07 6.45 9.39
C ALA A 234 -14.78 7.91 9.75
N LYS A 235 -15.57 8.47 10.67
CA LYS A 235 -15.37 9.85 11.17
C LYS A 235 -14.66 9.90 12.50
N GLY A 236 -14.68 8.82 13.29
CA GLY A 236 -14.02 8.76 14.60
C GLY A 236 -14.65 9.63 15.69
N GLU A 237 -15.76 10.34 15.42
CA GLU A 237 -16.35 11.33 16.34
C GLU A 237 -16.87 10.71 17.65
N LYS A 238 -17.24 9.41 17.63
CA LYS A 238 -17.74 8.65 18.79
C LYS A 238 -16.85 7.48 19.19
N SER A 239 -15.67 7.40 18.60
CA SER A 239 -14.85 6.20 18.66
C SER A 239 -13.82 6.28 19.77
N VAL A 240 -13.62 5.17 20.47
CA VAL A 240 -12.61 5.01 21.50
C VAL A 240 -11.48 4.15 20.96
N GLU A 241 -10.24 4.55 21.27
CA GLU A 241 -9.05 3.81 20.90
C GLU A 241 -8.58 2.93 22.06
N GLY A 242 -8.18 1.70 21.74
CA GLY A 242 -7.50 0.81 22.66
C GLY A 242 -6.24 0.27 22.03
N LYS A 243 -5.15 0.22 22.79
CA LYS A 243 -3.86 -0.30 22.33
C LYS A 243 -3.23 -1.19 23.39
N MET A 244 -2.42 -2.14 22.95
CA MET A 244 -1.60 -2.95 23.84
C MET A 244 -0.31 -3.40 23.17
N PRO A 245 0.78 -3.61 23.92
CA PRO A 245 1.98 -4.25 23.39
C PRO A 245 1.68 -5.60 22.76
N GLY A 246 2.47 -6.00 21.78
CA GLY A 246 2.38 -7.30 21.14
C GLY A 246 2.61 -8.45 22.13
N ALA A 247 2.08 -9.63 21.81
CA ALA A 247 2.21 -10.80 22.68
C ALA A 247 3.53 -11.54 22.41
N ALA A 248 4.11 -12.10 23.47
CA ALA A 248 5.15 -13.11 23.36
C ALA A 248 4.54 -14.40 22.81
N GLY A 249 4.98 -14.83 21.63
CA GLY A 249 4.48 -16.02 20.96
C GLY A 249 5.43 -16.49 19.86
N PRO A 250 4.98 -17.39 18.97
CA PRO A 250 5.77 -17.81 17.82
C PRO A 250 6.28 -16.59 17.02
N GLY A 251 7.60 -16.50 16.83
CA GLY A 251 8.27 -15.39 16.13
C GLY A 251 8.55 -14.13 16.95
N SER A 252 7.98 -13.98 18.16
CA SER A 252 8.19 -12.80 19.02
C SER A 252 8.68 -13.12 20.43
N PHE A 253 8.68 -14.38 20.85
CA PHE A 253 9.01 -14.78 22.22
C PHE A 253 10.37 -14.23 22.70
N TRP A 254 11.41 -14.33 21.88
CA TRP A 254 12.75 -13.86 22.24
C TRP A 254 12.92 -12.35 22.15
N LYS A 255 11.96 -11.63 21.53
CA LYS A 255 11.98 -10.17 21.42
C LYS A 255 11.40 -9.44 22.63
N VAL A 256 10.89 -10.20 23.62
CA VAL A 256 10.45 -9.65 24.92
C VAL A 256 11.59 -8.92 25.62
N LEU A 257 12.83 -9.40 25.48
CA LEU A 257 14.01 -8.78 26.11
C LEU A 257 14.35 -7.39 25.55
N ASP A 258 13.89 -7.12 24.32
CA ASP A 258 14.13 -5.88 23.59
C ASP A 258 12.86 -4.97 23.57
N ASP A 259 11.82 -5.31 24.33
CA ASP A 259 10.49 -4.68 24.29
C ASP A 259 9.92 -4.57 22.85
N ASN A 260 10.26 -5.52 21.97
CA ASN A 260 9.91 -5.52 20.55
C ASN A 260 9.04 -6.72 20.19
N THR A 261 7.96 -6.96 20.95
CA THR A 261 7.00 -8.03 20.65
C THR A 261 5.91 -7.63 19.66
N GLY A 262 5.90 -6.37 19.22
CA GLY A 262 4.87 -5.80 18.35
C GLY A 262 3.93 -4.84 19.07
N LEU A 263 2.82 -4.52 18.42
CA LEU A 263 1.81 -3.56 18.90
C LEU A 263 0.45 -3.92 18.29
N GLY A 264 -0.60 -3.91 19.10
CA GLY A 264 -1.99 -3.93 18.64
C GLY A 264 -2.67 -2.62 18.97
N LYS A 265 -3.45 -2.08 18.04
CA LYS A 265 -4.31 -0.91 18.24
C LYS A 265 -5.63 -1.11 17.50
N VAL A 266 -6.74 -0.77 18.14
CA VAL A 266 -8.08 -0.76 17.52
C VAL A 266 -8.80 0.54 17.85
N GLN A 267 -9.69 0.97 16.95
CA GLN A 267 -10.62 2.06 17.16
C GLN A 267 -12.04 1.55 16.97
N VAL A 268 -12.90 1.78 17.96
CA VAL A 268 -14.25 1.21 18.03
C VAL A 268 -15.26 2.30 18.39
N ASP A 269 -16.38 2.36 17.68
CA ASP A 269 -17.58 3.07 18.11
C ASP A 269 -18.32 2.22 19.15
N LEU A 270 -18.36 2.68 20.40
CA LEU A 270 -18.95 1.96 21.52
C LEU A 270 -20.49 1.87 21.43
N GLU A 271 -21.17 2.83 20.79
CA GLU A 271 -22.63 2.80 20.69
C GLU A 271 -23.09 1.70 19.72
N THR A 272 -22.33 1.49 18.65
CA THR A 272 -22.71 0.58 17.56
C THR A 272 -21.92 -0.73 17.54
N GLY A 273 -20.85 -0.82 18.34
CA GLY A 273 -19.88 -1.91 18.30
C GLY A 273 -19.08 -1.96 16.99
N THR A 274 -19.10 -0.88 16.19
CA THR A 274 -18.42 -0.84 14.89
C THR A 274 -16.92 -0.71 15.09
N ILE A 275 -16.16 -1.62 14.51
CA ILE A 275 -14.69 -1.58 14.54
C ILE A 275 -14.25 -0.72 13.36
N GLU A 276 -13.83 0.51 13.61
CA GLU A 276 -13.49 1.47 12.55
C GLU A 276 -12.05 1.30 12.06
N LYS A 277 -11.10 1.02 12.95
CA LYS A 277 -9.69 0.84 12.59
C LYS A 277 -9.07 -0.31 13.37
N VAL A 278 -8.15 -1.00 12.71
CA VAL A 278 -7.34 -2.05 13.30
C VAL A 278 -5.91 -1.89 12.80
N TYR A 279 -4.94 -1.91 13.70
CA TYR A 279 -3.53 -1.95 13.40
C TYR A 279 -2.88 -3.08 14.22
N SER A 280 -2.13 -3.93 13.54
CA SER A 280 -1.44 -5.07 14.12
C SER A 280 0.01 -5.08 13.61
N ILE A 281 0.96 -5.05 14.53
CA ILE A 281 2.38 -5.22 14.27
C ILE A 281 2.81 -6.50 14.97
N GLY A 282 3.33 -7.47 14.22
CA GLY A 282 3.83 -8.73 14.78
C GLY A 282 3.82 -9.88 13.78
N PRO A 283 4.33 -11.07 14.18
CA PRO A 283 4.50 -12.22 13.27
C PRO A 283 3.20 -12.72 12.62
N SER A 284 2.06 -12.61 13.30
CA SER A 284 0.76 -13.08 12.78
C SER A 284 -0.07 -12.00 12.08
N SER A 285 0.40 -10.75 12.07
CA SER A 285 -0.44 -9.57 11.75
C SER A 285 -1.10 -9.66 10.38
N ARG A 286 -0.35 -10.04 9.34
CA ARG A 286 -0.82 -10.08 7.96
C ARG A 286 -1.98 -11.07 7.77
N ASN A 287 -1.90 -12.23 8.41
CA ASN A 287 -2.96 -13.24 8.32
C ASN A 287 -4.18 -12.82 9.13
N VAL A 288 -3.98 -12.39 10.38
CA VAL A 288 -5.07 -11.96 11.27
C VAL A 288 -5.88 -10.84 10.63
N VAL A 289 -5.20 -9.81 10.12
CA VAL A 289 -5.86 -8.66 9.52
C VAL A 289 -6.58 -9.04 8.21
N ALA A 290 -6.04 -9.95 7.40
CA ALA A 290 -6.74 -10.42 6.20
C ALA A 290 -8.07 -11.12 6.51
N TYR A 291 -8.11 -12.02 7.50
CA TYR A 291 -9.37 -12.68 7.90
C TYR A 291 -10.31 -11.73 8.63
N LEU A 292 -9.77 -10.81 9.43
CA LEU A 292 -10.57 -9.80 10.10
C LEU A 292 -11.27 -8.88 9.10
N SER A 293 -10.60 -8.48 8.01
CA SER A 293 -11.22 -7.71 6.92
C SER A 293 -12.46 -8.41 6.36
N LEU A 294 -12.39 -9.73 6.16
CA LEU A 294 -13.56 -10.51 5.71
C LEU A 294 -14.69 -10.47 6.75
N LEU A 295 -14.39 -10.68 8.05
CA LEU A 295 -15.39 -10.62 9.11
C LEU A 295 -16.06 -9.24 9.19
N LEU A 296 -15.27 -8.16 9.11
CA LEU A 296 -15.78 -6.79 9.13
C LEU A 296 -16.66 -6.48 7.90
N LYS A 297 -16.30 -6.98 6.72
CA LYS A 297 -17.15 -6.91 5.52
C LYS A 297 -18.46 -7.69 5.66
N LEU A 298 -18.47 -8.78 6.43
CA LEU A 298 -19.68 -9.52 6.77
C LEU A 298 -20.52 -8.84 7.86
N GLY A 299 -20.05 -7.72 8.41
CA GLY A 299 -20.77 -6.93 9.41
C GLY A 299 -20.44 -7.26 10.85
N ALA A 300 -19.36 -8.01 11.11
CA ALA A 300 -18.94 -8.35 12.47
C ALA A 300 -18.74 -7.08 13.32
N LYS A 301 -19.20 -7.17 14.57
CA LYS A 301 -19.11 -6.12 15.58
C LYS A 301 -18.26 -6.59 16.76
N THR A 302 -17.87 -5.68 17.65
CA THR A 302 -17.07 -6.02 18.83
C THR A 302 -17.70 -7.11 19.68
N TYR A 303 -19.02 -7.10 19.91
CA TYR A 303 -19.70 -8.09 20.74
C TYR A 303 -19.57 -9.53 20.22
N GLU A 304 -19.34 -9.75 18.91
CA GLU A 304 -19.12 -11.10 18.38
C GLU A 304 -17.81 -11.71 18.90
N PHE A 305 -16.84 -10.89 19.30
CA PHE A 305 -15.56 -11.35 19.81
C PHE A 305 -15.64 -11.88 21.24
N GLU A 306 -16.73 -11.69 21.99
CA GLU A 306 -16.90 -12.27 23.33
C GLU A 306 -16.70 -13.80 23.31
N ARG A 307 -17.17 -14.45 22.25
CA ARG A 307 -17.10 -15.90 22.03
C ARG A 307 -15.84 -16.35 21.30
N PHE A 308 -14.90 -15.45 21.04
CA PHE A 308 -13.67 -15.77 20.33
C PHE A 308 -12.81 -16.73 21.16
N ILE A 309 -12.46 -17.87 20.56
CA ILE A 309 -11.52 -18.85 21.13
C ILE A 309 -10.21 -18.73 20.35
N GLU A 310 -9.16 -18.31 21.04
CA GLU A 310 -7.84 -18.17 20.46
C GLU A 310 -7.13 -19.51 20.22
N THR A 311 -6.20 -19.50 19.27
CA THR A 311 -5.15 -20.51 19.20
C THR A 311 -4.01 -20.14 20.16
N HIS A 312 -3.41 -21.14 20.80
CA HIS A 312 -2.32 -20.93 21.77
C HIS A 312 -1.12 -21.85 21.48
N PRO A 313 0.13 -21.34 21.53
CA PRO A 313 0.51 -19.93 21.75
C PRO A 313 0.28 -19.07 20.49
N SER A 314 -0.02 -17.77 20.69
CA SER A 314 -0.25 -16.82 19.58
C SER A 314 0.40 -15.47 19.86
N SER A 315 0.93 -14.85 18.80
CA SER A 315 1.42 -13.47 18.81
C SER A 315 0.34 -12.43 18.46
N ASP A 316 -0.89 -12.87 18.16
CA ASP A 316 -2.02 -11.98 17.93
C ASP A 316 -2.52 -11.37 19.25
N VAL A 317 -2.74 -10.05 19.22
CA VAL A 317 -3.29 -9.26 20.32
C VAL A 317 -4.61 -8.58 19.97
N ILE A 318 -5.03 -8.62 18.70
CA ILE A 318 -6.24 -7.94 18.24
C ILE A 318 -7.48 -8.56 18.88
N TYR A 319 -7.57 -9.89 18.93
CA TYR A 319 -8.71 -10.54 19.59
C TYR A 319 -8.84 -10.15 21.08
N LYS A 320 -7.72 -9.88 21.78
CA LYS A 320 -7.74 -9.46 23.19
C LYS A 320 -8.35 -8.07 23.34
N LEU A 321 -7.95 -7.14 22.46
CA LEU A 321 -8.52 -5.80 22.41
C LEU A 321 -10.02 -5.85 22.07
N LEU A 322 -10.40 -6.62 21.04
CA LEU A 322 -11.80 -6.74 20.64
C LEU A 322 -12.66 -7.42 21.73
N ARG A 323 -12.14 -8.44 22.42
CA ARG A 323 -12.79 -9.04 23.61
C ARG A 323 -12.94 -8.08 24.77
N PHE A 324 -12.00 -7.16 24.95
CA PHE A 324 -12.14 -6.11 25.96
C PHE A 324 -13.27 -5.14 25.60
N PHE A 325 -13.31 -4.67 24.35
CA PHE A 325 -14.37 -3.78 23.86
C PHE A 325 -15.74 -4.45 23.75
N ALA A 326 -15.80 -5.78 23.60
CA ALA A 326 -17.07 -6.52 23.57
C ALA A 326 -17.90 -6.39 24.87
N LYS A 327 -17.30 -5.91 25.97
CA LYS A 327 -17.94 -5.75 27.28
C LYS A 327 -18.60 -4.39 27.49
N TYR A 328 -18.39 -3.45 26.57
CA TYR A 328 -18.89 -2.09 26.61
C TYR A 328 -19.82 -1.84 25.43
#